data_AF-F7L0Z0-F1
#
_entry.id   AF-F7L0Z0-F1
#
_cell.length_a   1.000
_cell.length_b   1.000
_cell.length_c   1.000
_cell.angle_alpha   90.00
_cell.angle_beta   90.00
_cell.angle_gamma   90.00
#
_symmetry.space_group_name_H-M   'P 1'
#
loop_
_entity.id
_entity.type
_entity.pdbx_description
1 polymer ?
#
loop_
_entity_poly.entity_id
_entity_poly.type
_entity_poly.pdbx_seq_one_letter_code
_entity_poly.pdbx_strand_id
1 'polypeptide(L)'
;MKILRKFQKIEDIIMVITFIIMVISSFAQVINRNIFKIPISGFEEAAKYSMVYMVLLGTEMGLRDGTQISVTAIVDILKGKQKK
;
A
#
# COMPACT_ATOMS: atom_id res chain seq x y z
N MET A 1 -15.88 -9.56 18.60
CA MET A 1 -15.09 -8.33 18.34
C MET A 1 -13.58 -8.43 18.61
N LYS A 2 -13.05 -9.38 19.41
CA LYS A 2 -11.59 -9.50 19.64
C LYS A 2 -10.81 -10.17 18.49
N ILE A 3 -11.47 -11.05 17.71
CA ILE A 3 -10.84 -11.75 16.58
C ILE A 3 -10.48 -10.78 15.46
N LEU A 4 -11.40 -9.88 15.08
CA LEU A 4 -11.20 -8.91 13.98
C LEU A 4 -9.99 -8.01 14.25
N ARG A 5 -9.82 -7.55 15.49
CA ARG A 5 -8.66 -6.72 15.89
C ARG A 5 -7.33 -7.45 15.83
N LYS A 6 -7.31 -8.76 16.02
CA LYS A 6 -6.08 -9.56 15.86
C LYS A 6 -5.73 -9.73 14.38
N PHE A 7 -6.71 -9.98 13.52
CA PHE A 7 -6.49 -10.05 12.08
C PHE A 7 -5.97 -8.72 11.53
N GLN A 8 -6.54 -7.59 11.97
CA GLN A 8 -6.08 -6.26 11.57
C GLN A 8 -4.61 -6.00 11.94
N LYS A 9 -4.22 -6.32 13.18
CA LYS A 9 -2.81 -6.18 13.59
C LYS A 9 -1.86 -7.04 12.76
N ILE A 10 -2.31 -8.23 12.35
CA ILE A 10 -1.52 -9.11 11.48
C ILE A 10 -1.43 -8.52 10.08
N GLU A 11 -2.53 -7.98 9.57
CA GLU A 11 -2.61 -7.32 8.26
C GLU A 11 -1.69 -6.10 8.18
N ASP A 12 -1.70 -5.22 9.20
CA ASP A 12 -0.78 -4.07 9.31
C ASP A 12 0.69 -4.52 9.25
N ILE A 13 1.03 -5.57 10.01
CA ILE A 13 2.39 -6.11 10.04
C ILE A 13 2.77 -6.68 8.67
N ILE A 14 1.86 -7.40 8.01
CA ILE A 14 2.09 -7.96 6.67
C ILE A 14 2.30 -6.84 5.64
N MET A 15 1.54 -5.75 5.70
CA MET A 15 1.74 -4.60 4.82
C MET A 15 3.11 -3.95 5.03
N VAL A 16 3.54 -3.76 6.27
CA VAL A 16 4.87 -3.18 6.55
C VAL A 16 5.98 -4.09 6.04
N ILE A 17 5.88 -5.40 6.24
CA ILE A 17 6.87 -6.37 5.76
C ILE A 17 6.92 -6.39 4.23
N THR A 18 5.76 -6.45 3.57
CA THR A 18 5.69 -6.45 2.10
C THR A 18 6.19 -5.15 1.49
N PHE A 19 5.98 -4.01 2.15
CA PHE A 19 6.56 -2.73 1.74
C PHE A 19 8.09 -2.74 1.80
N ILE A 20 8.68 -3.25 2.89
CA ILE A 20 10.14 -3.37 3.02
C ILE A 20 10.71 -4.26 1.91
N ILE A 21 10.08 -5.40 1.64
CA ILE A 21 10.49 -6.33 0.57
C ILE A 21 10.42 -5.63 -0.80
N MET A 22 9.37 -4.85 -1.05
CA MET A 22 9.22 -4.09 -2.29
C MET A 22 10.33 -3.06 -2.46
N VAL A 23 10.64 -2.28 -1.42
CA VAL A 23 11.72 -1.27 -1.45
C VAL A 23 13.07 -1.91 -1.73
N ILE A 24 13.41 -2.99 -1.03
CA ILE A 24 14.67 -3.72 -1.23
C ILE A 24 14.73 -4.29 -2.66
N SER A 25 13.63 -4.87 -3.14
CA SER A 25 13.55 -5.42 -4.50
C SER A 25 13.72 -4.34 -5.56
N SER A 26 13.08 -3.17 -5.40
CA SER A 26 13.26 -2.03 -6.30
C SER A 26 14.69 -1.50 -6.27
N PHE A 27 15.34 -1.45 -5.10
CA PHE A 27 16.73 -1.03 -4.99
C PHE A 27 17.69 -2.03 -5.66
N ALA A 28 17.45 -3.33 -5.48
CA ALA A 28 18.17 -4.39 -6.15
C ALA A 28 18.01 -4.33 -7.68
N GLN A 29 16.82 -3.98 -8.18
CA GLN A 29 16.60 -3.76 -9.62
C GLN A 29 17.41 -2.56 -10.15
N VAL A 30 17.47 -1.45 -9.40
CA VAL A 30 18.28 -0.27 -9.75
C VAL A 30 19.77 -0.65 -9.81
N ILE A 31 20.27 -1.41 -8.84
CA ILE A 31 21.66 -1.90 -8.84
C ILE A 31 21.90 -2.87 -9.99
N ASN A 32 21.02 -3.84 -10.18
CA ASN A 32 21.16 -4.86 -11.21
C ASN A 32 21.15 -4.25 -12.62
N ARG A 33 20.30 -3.25 -12.86
CA ARG A 33 20.24 -2.54 -14.15
C ARG A 33 21.44 -1.61 -14.37
N ASN A 34 21.92 -0.93 -13.34
CA ASN A 34 22.99 0.08 -13.48
C ASN A 34 24.41 -0.49 -13.40
N ILE A 35 24.65 -1.55 -12.60
CA ILE A 35 25.98 -2.11 -12.36
C ILE A 35 26.19 -3.42 -13.12
N PHE A 36 25.25 -4.37 -13.00
CA PHE A 36 25.44 -5.74 -13.51
C PHE A 36 24.90 -5.94 -14.93
N LYS A 37 23.91 -5.15 -15.36
CA LYS A 37 23.21 -5.25 -16.67
C LYS A 37 22.71 -6.66 -17.01
N ILE A 38 22.43 -7.50 -16.02
CA ILE A 38 21.89 -8.85 -16.22
C ILE A 38 20.36 -8.74 -16.28
N PRO A 39 19.70 -9.29 -17.31
CA PRO A 39 18.24 -9.33 -17.38
C PRO A 39 17.70 -10.36 -16.38
N ILE A 40 17.59 -9.97 -15.11
CA ILE A 40 16.92 -10.78 -14.09
C ILE A 40 15.43 -10.39 -14.09
N SER A 41 14.61 -11.12 -14.86
CA SER A 41 13.18 -10.80 -15.04
C SER A 41 12.33 -11.09 -13.79
N GLY A 42 12.75 -12.00 -12.92
CA GLY A 42 11.94 -12.44 -11.78
C GLY A 42 11.73 -11.38 -10.69
N PHE A 43 12.69 -10.47 -10.49
CA PHE A 43 12.54 -9.41 -9.48
C PHE A 43 11.49 -8.37 -9.88
N GLU A 44 11.32 -8.13 -11.18
CA GLU A 44 10.36 -7.14 -11.68
C GLU A 44 8.92 -7.61 -11.48
N GLU A 45 8.65 -8.89 -11.69
CA GLU A 45 7.34 -9.51 -11.43
C GLU A 45 7.04 -9.55 -9.93
N ALA A 46 7.99 -9.94 -9.09
CA ALA A 46 7.82 -9.96 -7.64
C ALA A 46 7.48 -8.58 -7.06
N ALA A 47 8.10 -7.52 -7.59
CA ALA A 47 7.81 -6.14 -7.19
C ALA A 47 6.40 -5.70 -7.64
N LYS A 48 5.98 -6.03 -8.87
CA LYS A 48 4.62 -5.73 -9.38
C LYS A 48 3.55 -6.43 -8.55
N TYR A 49 3.71 -7.72 -8.27
CA TYR A 49 2.76 -8.45 -7.43
C TYR A 49 2.66 -7.86 -6.02
N SER A 50 3.79 -7.53 -5.41
CA SER A 50 3.82 -6.89 -4.09
C SER A 50 3.15 -5.51 -4.10
N MET A 51 3.32 -4.74 -5.18
CA MET A 51 2.68 -3.43 -5.36
C MET A 51 1.16 -3.55 -5.45
N VAL A 52 0.66 -4.51 -6.24
CA VAL A 52 -0.79 -4.72 -6.40
C VAL A 52 -1.43 -5.11 -5.06
N TYR A 53 -0.82 -6.03 -4.30
CA TYR A 53 -1.31 -6.41 -2.98
C TYR A 53 -1.32 -5.25 -1.99
N MET A 54 -0.27 -4.44 -1.97
CA MET A 54 -0.19 -3.23 -1.14
C MET A 54 -1.25 -2.18 -1.49
N VAL A 55 -1.52 -1.96 -2.79
CA VAL A 55 -2.57 -1.03 -3.21
C VAL A 55 -3.95 -1.52 -2.75
N LEU A 56 -4.23 -2.81 -2.88
CA LEU A 56 -5.52 -3.39 -2.47
C LEU A 56 -5.73 -3.27 -0.96
N LEU A 57 -4.78 -3.77 -0.15
CA LEU A 57 -4.86 -3.76 1.31
C LEU A 57 -4.81 -2.32 1.87
N GLY A 58 -3.93 -1.48 1.31
CA GLY A 58 -3.84 -0.07 1.69
C GLY A 58 -5.11 0.72 1.36
N THR A 59 -5.83 0.35 0.28
CA THR A 59 -7.12 0.95 -0.04
C THR A 59 -8.22 0.52 0.92
N GLU A 60 -8.27 -0.76 1.32
CA GLU A 60 -9.22 -1.23 2.35
C GLU A 60 -8.99 -0.49 3.68
N MET A 61 -7.73 -0.41 4.12
CA MET A 61 -7.39 0.29 5.36
C MET A 61 -7.68 1.79 5.26
N GLY A 62 -7.34 2.44 4.15
CA GLY A 62 -7.62 3.86 3.94
C GLY A 62 -9.12 4.18 3.89
N LEU A 63 -9.94 3.26 3.36
CA LEU A 63 -11.39 3.39 3.39
C LEU A 63 -11.95 3.17 4.81
N ARG A 64 -11.37 2.22 5.55
CA ARG A 64 -11.76 1.88 6.92
C ARG A 64 -11.43 2.99 7.92
N ASP A 65 -10.28 3.65 7.76
CA ASP A 65 -9.85 4.77 8.60
C ASP A 65 -10.44 6.11 8.15
N GLY A 66 -11.20 6.14 7.04
CA GLY A 66 -11.75 7.36 6.46
C GLY A 66 -10.69 8.32 5.92
N THR A 67 -9.46 7.85 5.77
CA THR A 67 -8.28 8.59 5.29
C THR A 67 -8.20 8.66 3.77
N GLN A 68 -9.20 8.16 3.02
CA GLN A 68 -9.53 8.66 1.68
C GLN A 68 -10.03 10.11 1.76
N ILE A 69 -9.13 10.99 2.21
CA ILE A 69 -9.30 12.41 2.50
C ILE A 69 -9.87 13.16 1.29
N SER A 70 -9.59 12.71 0.07
CA SER A 70 -10.11 13.31 -1.16
C SER A 70 -11.63 13.15 -1.31
N VAL A 71 -12.20 11.99 -0.95
CA VAL A 71 -13.67 11.79 -1.03
C VAL A 71 -14.34 12.52 0.12
N THR A 72 -13.77 12.46 1.33
CA THR A 72 -14.30 13.18 2.49
C THR A 72 -14.30 14.69 2.26
N ALA A 73 -13.23 15.27 1.72
CA ALA A 73 -13.16 16.69 1.39
C ALA A 73 -14.15 17.11 0.29
N ILE A 74 -14.30 16.30 -0.76
CA ILE A 74 -15.30 16.57 -1.82
C ILE A 74 -16.72 16.48 -1.25
N VAL A 75 -17.00 15.50 -0.40
CA VAL A 75 -18.31 15.34 0.26
C VAL A 75 -18.57 16.46 1.27
N ASP A 76 -17.57 16.93 2.02
CA ASP A 76 -17.69 18.06 2.94
C ASP A 76 -17.91 19.39 2.20
N ILE A 77 -17.25 19.58 1.05
CA ILE A 77 -17.47 20.74 0.17
C ILE A 77 -18.87 20.67 -0.47
N LEU A 78 -19.31 19.49 -0.93
CA LEU A 78 -20.63 19.28 -1.56
C LEU A 78 -21.80 19.33 -0.56
N LYS A 79 -21.63 18.81 0.65
CA LYS A 79 -22.65 18.90 1.71
C LYS A 79 -22.77 20.31 2.27
N GLY A 80 -21.82 21.18 1.96
CA GLY A 80 -21.81 22.56 2.38
C GLY A 80 -21.70 22.67 3.90
N LYS A 81 -21.36 23.87 4.36
CA LYS A 81 -21.45 24.26 5.77
C LYS A 81 -22.87 24.02 6.31
N GLN A 82 -23.15 22.83 6.83
CA GLN A 82 -24.24 22.61 7.78
C GLN A 82 -23.67 22.41 9.18
N LYS A 83 -23.44 23.55 9.84
CA LYS A 83 -23.84 23.87 11.22
C LYS A 83 -23.40 25.32 11.49
N LYS A 84 -24.33 26.25 11.74
CA LYS A 84 -24.96 26.53 13.04
C LYS A 84 -23.92 26.63 14.16
#